data_AF-A0A517PFG8-F1
#
_entry.id   AF-A0A517PFG8-F1
#
_cell.length_a   1.000
_cell.length_b   1.000
_cell.length_c   1.000
_cell.angle_alpha   90.00
_cell.angle_beta   90.00
_cell.angle_gamma   90.00
#
_symmetry.space_group_name_H-M   'P 1'
#
loop_
_entity.id
_entity.type
_entity.pdbx_description
1 polymer ?
#
loop_
_entity_poly.entity_id
_entity_poly.type
_entity_poly.pdbx_seq_one_letter_code
_entity_poly.pdbx_strand_id
1 'polypeptide(L)' 'MADVSGRHPGDEQVFDFVTSLLAIFSGSAQDEYTEHLWSLDELRSGQLVSGHPFFDYSGWYAESEADA' A
#
# COMPACT_ATOMS: atom_id res chain seq x y z
N MET A 1 -6.94 4.44 -17.86
CA MET A 1 -7.68 3.23 -17.45
C MET A 1 -6.67 2.38 -16.71
N ALA A 2 -6.87 2.15 -15.41
CA ALA A 2 -6.02 1.24 -14.65
C ALA A 2 -6.51 -0.19 -14.88
N ASP A 3 -5.63 -1.08 -15.31
CA ASP A 3 -5.90 -2.51 -15.50
C ASP A 3 -5.77 -3.23 -14.14
N VAL A 4 -6.89 -3.72 -13.62
CA VAL A 4 -6.99 -4.47 -12.35
C VAL A 4 -7.10 -5.98 -12.56
N SER A 5 -6.69 -6.50 -13.73
CA SER A 5 -6.78 -7.94 -14.07
C SER A 5 -5.88 -8.89 -13.24
N GLY A 6 -5.08 -8.37 -12.30
CA GLY A 6 -4.17 -9.17 -11.46
C GLY A 6 -2.96 -9.75 -12.22
N ARG A 7 -2.72 -9.32 -13.46
CA ARG A 7 -1.60 -9.80 -14.32
C ARG A 7 -0.40 -8.87 -14.38
N HIS A 8 -0.53 -7.67 -13.83
CA HIS A 8 0.54 -6.68 -13.69
C HIS A 8 0.75 -6.43 -12.20
N PRO A 9 1.99 -6.15 -11.75
CA PRO A 9 2.24 -5.62 -10.42
C PRO A 9 1.44 -4.32 -10.27
N GLY A 10 0.26 -4.44 -9.66
CA GLY A 10 -0.70 -3.36 -9.49
C GLY A 10 -0.37 -2.50 -8.27
N ASP A 11 0.53 -3.00 -7.42
CA ASP A 11 1.15 -2.33 -6.28
C ASP A 11 1.85 -1.03 -6.68
N GLU A 12 2.70 -1.05 -7.72
CA GLU A 12 3.36 0.17 -8.21
C GLU A 12 2.32 1.21 -8.71
N GLN A 13 1.30 0.75 -9.44
CA GLN A 13 0.26 1.64 -9.98
C GLN A 13 -0.64 2.21 -8.88
N VAL A 14 -0.95 1.44 -7.85
CA VAL A 14 -1.72 1.89 -6.67
C VAL A 14 -0.90 2.90 -5.88
N PHE A 15 0.38 2.62 -5.65
CA PHE A 15 1.28 3.53 -4.95
C PHE A 15 1.40 4.88 -5.68
N ASP A 16 1.65 4.85 -6.99
CA ASP A 16 1.74 6.07 -7.80
C ASP A 16 0.43 6.86 -7.82
N PHE A 17 -0.71 6.18 -7.92
CA PHE A 17 -2.02 6.82 -7.89
C PHE A 17 -2.29 7.49 -6.53
N VAL A 18 -2.07 6.78 -5.44
CA VAL A 18 -2.31 7.27 -4.07
C VAL A 18 -1.39 8.43 -3.74
N THR A 19 -0.10 8.32 -4.02
CA THR A 19 0.85 9.41 -3.78
C THR A 19 0.55 10.64 -4.63
N SER A 20 0.11 10.45 -5.88
CA SER A 20 -0.34 11.56 -6.74
C SER A 20 -1.60 12.24 -6.21
N LEU A 21 -2.56 11.48 -5.68
CA LEU A 21 -3.78 12.02 -5.09
C LEU A 21 -3.49 12.83 -3.81
N LEU A 22 -2.68 12.28 -2.91
CA LEU A 22 -2.30 12.94 -1.65
C LEU A 22 -1.37 14.14 -1.86
N ALA A 23 -0.68 14.22 -3.01
CA ALA A 23 0.07 15.42 -3.38
C ALA A 23 -0.83 16.61 -3.73
N ILE A 24 -2.10 16.35 -4.09
CA ILE A 24 -3.07 17.39 -4.48
C ILE A 24 -4.03 17.68 -3.31
N PHE A 25 -4.42 16.65 -2.56
CA PHE A 25 -5.40 16.76 -1.49
C PHE A 25 -4.78 16.38 -0.15
N SER A 26 -4.99 17.21 0.88
CA SER A 26 -4.66 16.86 2.25
C SER A 26 -5.50 15.68 2.72
N GLY A 27 -4.84 14.58 3.08
CA GLY A 27 -5.50 13.36 3.56
C GLY A 27 -4.49 12.26 3.89
N SER A 28 -5.02 11.06 4.08
CA SER A 28 -4.25 9.85 4.36
C SER A 28 -4.77 8.69 3.53
N ALA A 29 -3.90 7.74 3.22
CA ALA A 29 -4.27 6.46 2.63
C ALA A 29 -4.42 5.39 3.72
N GLN A 30 -5.30 4.43 3.49
CA GLN A 30 -5.46 3.26 4.34
C GLN A 30 -5.45 2.02 3.45
N ASP A 31 -4.68 1.00 3.80
CA ASP A 31 -4.72 -0.30 3.12
C ASP A 31 -5.70 -1.26 3.81
N GLU A 32 -5.89 -2.44 3.22
CA GLU A 32 -6.81 -3.46 3.74
C GLU A 32 -6.20 -4.31 4.87
N TYR A 33 -4.90 -4.17 5.14
CA TYR A 33 -4.15 -5.02 6.07
C TYR A 33 -3.93 -4.34 7.43
N THR A 34 -4.01 -3.01 7.48
CA THR A 34 -3.72 -2.23 8.67
C THR A 34 -4.79 -1.18 8.95
N GLU A 35 -4.99 -0.84 10.23
CA GLU A 35 -5.76 0.35 10.63
C GLU A 35 -4.94 1.65 10.51
N HIS A 36 -3.68 1.56 10.04
CA HIS A 36 -2.78 2.71 9.96
C HIS A 36 -3.17 3.64 8.81
N LEU A 37 -3.18 4.93 9.11
CA LEU A 37 -3.43 5.99 8.15
C LEU A 37 -2.09 6.56 7.66
N TRP A 38 -1.73 6.21 6.44
CA TRP A 38 -0.49 6.59 5.79
C TRP A 38 -0.57 8.00 5.23
N SER A 39 0.31 8.88 5.70
CA SER A 39 0.54 10.19 5.11
C SER A 39 1.41 10.10 3.85
N LEU A 40 1.40 11.15 3.02
CA LEU A 40 2.24 11.23 1.83
C LEU A 40 3.75 11.11 2.16
N ASP A 41 4.17 11.70 3.28
CA ASP A 41 5.58 11.66 3.68
C ASP A 41 6.00 10.25 4.11
N GLU A 42 5.14 9.53 4.84
CA GLU A 42 5.39 8.14 5.24
C GLU A 42 5.50 7.23 4.02
N LEU A 43 4.56 7.37 3.07
CA LEU A 43 4.60 6.63 1.81
C LEU A 43 5.91 6.88 1.05
N ARG A 44 6.33 8.14 0.91
CA ARG A 44 7.58 8.51 0.22
C ARG A 44 8.85 8.07 0.95
N SER A 45 8.80 8.03 2.27
CA SER A 45 9.93 7.58 3.10
C SER A 45 10.12 6.07 3.09
N GLY A 46 9.14 5.31 2.60
CA GLY A 46 9.13 3.85 2.68
C GLY A 46 8.96 3.37 4.12
N GLN A 47 8.15 4.06 4.92
CA GLN A 47 7.86 3.65 6.29
C GLN A 47 7.29 2.22 6.30
N LEU A 48 7.57 1.47 7.36
CA LEU A 48 7.04 0.14 7.59
C LEU A 48 6.10 0.16 8.80
N VAL A 49 4.94 -0.45 8.66
CA VAL A 49 3.96 -0.67 9.73
C VAL A 49 3.87 -2.17 9.96
N SER A 50 4.10 -2.60 11.19
CA SER A 50 4.19 -4.03 11.53
C SER A 50 5.21 -4.81 10.70
N GLY A 51 6.25 -4.15 10.18
CA GLY A 51 7.25 -4.76 9.30
C GLY A 51 6.90 -4.74 7.81
N HIS A 52 5.70 -4.28 7.45
CA HIS A 52 5.21 -4.26 6.07
C HIS A 52 5.15 -2.83 5.50
N PRO A 53 5.52 -2.62 4.22
CA PRO A 53 5.23 -1.38 3.52
C PRO A 53 3.74 -1.26 3.19
N PHE A 54 3.31 -0.07 2.78
CA PHE A 54 1.95 0.18 2.31
C PHE A 54 1.58 -0.80 1.19
N PHE A 55 0.43 -1.46 1.32
CA PHE A 55 -0.12 -2.37 0.31
C PHE A 55 0.72 -3.63 0.03
N ASP A 56 1.40 -4.18 1.04
CA ASP A 56 2.21 -5.42 0.93
C ASP A 56 1.39 -6.71 1.00
N TYR A 57 0.56 -6.98 -0.01
CA TYR A 57 -0.21 -8.23 -0.08
C TYR A 57 0.68 -9.49 0.04
N SER A 58 1.87 -9.46 -0.57
CA SER A 58 2.78 -10.62 -0.58
C SER A 58 3.31 -10.96 0.82
N GLY A 59 3.73 -9.95 1.59
CA GLY A 59 4.22 -10.16 2.95
C GLY A 59 3.11 -10.67 3.86
N TRP A 60 1.93 -10.04 3.82
CA TRP A 60 0.79 -10.46 4.65
C TRP A 60 0.29 -11.87 4.30
N TYR A 61 0.28 -12.24 3.02
CA TYR A 61 -0.08 -13.59 2.60
C TYR A 61 0.93 -14.64 3.09
N ALA A 62 2.22 -14.34 2.98
CA ALA A 62 3.28 -15.24 3.44
C ALA A 62 3.25 -15.47 4.96
N GLU A 63 2.95 -14.43 5.74
CA GLU A 63 2.76 -14.57 7.20
C GLU A 63 1.51 -15.39 7.53
N SER A 64 0.41 -15.15 6.82
CA SER A 64 -0.84 -15.90 7.01
C SER A 64 -0.70 -17.40 6.72
N GLU A 65 0.15 -17.79 5.76
CA GLU A 65 0.47 -19.20 5.49
C GLU A 65 1.46 -19.80 6.52
N ALA A 66 2.29 -18.99 7.18
CA ALA A 66 3.24 -19.46 8.18
C ALA A 66 2.59 -19.77 9.54
N ASP A 67 1.47 -19.11 9.85
CA ASP A 67 0.67 -19.33 11.07
C ASP A 67 -0.44 -20.39 10.91
N ALA A 68 -0.59 -20.99 9.71
CA ALA A 68 -1.60 -22.02 9.38
C ALA A 68 -1.10 -23.46 9.56
#